data_AF-A0A0Q6X664-F1
#
_entry.id   AF-A0A0Q6X664-F1
#
_cell.length_a   1.000
_cell.length_b   1.000
_cell.length_c   1.000
_cell.angle_alpha   90.00
_cell.angle_beta   90.00
_cell.angle_gamma   90.00
#
_symmetry.space_group_name_H-M   'P 1'
#
loop_
_entity.id
_entity.type
_entity.pdbx_description
1 polymer ?
#
loop_
_entity_poly.entity_id
_entity_poly.type
_entity_poly.pdbx_seq_one_letter_code
_entity_poly.pdbx_strand_id
1 'polypeptide(L)'
;MGEWYVLVEENQGWSDSNWRLKDKVHVEGGREQALARAEELSLSYREGLYRAEEYGHLVFRTSETSWLLELTRESWPSDEDEPYTRTEYARLTVAELVASKEPPPAERPASKKGVLRRALGRD
;
A
#
# COMPACT_ATOMS: atom_id res chain seq x y z
N MET A 1 24.39 11.01 -3.43
CA MET A 1 23.37 10.53 -4.38
C MET A 1 22.06 10.57 -3.64
N GLY A 2 20.97 11.08 -4.24
CA GLY A 2 19.65 11.12 -3.59
C GLY A 2 19.13 9.71 -3.32
N GLU A 3 18.29 9.54 -2.30
CA GLU A 3 17.64 8.27 -2.02
C GLU A 3 16.43 8.09 -2.94
N TRP A 4 16.40 6.98 -3.70
CA TRP A 4 15.32 6.70 -4.64
C TRP A 4 14.42 5.58 -4.14
N TYR A 5 13.14 5.71 -4.44
CA TYR A 5 12.12 4.75 -4.06
C TYR A 5 11.17 4.47 -5.21
N VAL A 6 10.64 3.25 -5.22
CA VAL A 6 9.38 2.94 -5.90
C VAL A 6 8.28 2.96 -4.86
N LEU A 7 7.36 3.92 -5.00
CA LEU A 7 6.17 4.04 -4.18
C LEU A 7 5.08 3.14 -4.77
N VAL A 8 4.50 2.27 -3.95
CA VAL A 8 3.39 1.40 -4.33
C VAL A 8 2.13 1.90 -3.65
N GLU A 9 1.15 2.30 -4.45
CA GLU A 9 -0.14 2.75 -3.98
C GLU A 9 -1.23 1.79 -4.44
N GLU A 10 -2.23 1.56 -3.59
CA GLU A 10 -3.41 0.76 -3.93
C GLU A 10 -4.66 1.60 -3.84
N ASN A 11 -5.63 1.33 -4.72
CA ASN A 11 -6.96 1.89 -4.60
C ASN A 11 -7.80 1.04 -3.64
N GLN A 12 -8.04 1.53 -2.43
CA GLN A 12 -8.84 0.82 -1.41
C GLN A 12 -10.34 1.15 -1.48
N GLY A 13 -10.82 1.81 -2.54
CA GLY A 13 -12.19 2.30 -2.59
C GLY A 13 -12.97 1.90 -3.82
N TRP A 14 -14.23 2.32 -3.81
CA TRP A 14 -15.19 2.19 -4.93
C TRP A 14 -15.09 3.40 -5.87
N SER A 15 -14.05 4.23 -5.74
CA SER A 15 -13.89 5.51 -6.44
C SER A 15 -12.42 5.87 -6.62
N ASP A 16 -12.11 6.64 -7.66
CA ASP A 16 -10.75 7.06 -8.06
C ASP A 16 -9.95 7.85 -7.00
N SER A 17 -10.58 8.32 -5.93
CA SER A 17 -9.96 9.18 -4.91
C SER A 17 -9.31 8.44 -3.73
N ASN A 18 -9.38 7.10 -3.68
CA ASN A 18 -8.97 6.32 -2.49
C ASN A 18 -7.61 5.62 -2.62
N TRP A 19 -6.63 6.31 -3.23
CA TRP A 19 -5.26 5.82 -3.30
C TRP A 19 -4.55 5.93 -1.95
N ARG A 20 -3.94 4.83 -1.51
CA ARG A 20 -3.14 4.78 -0.28
C ARG A 20 -1.78 4.21 -0.57
N LEU A 21 -0.74 4.86 -0.03
CA LEU A 21 0.62 4.32 -0.05
C LEU A 21 0.66 3.02 0.77
N LYS A 22 0.82 1.90 0.07
CA LYS A 22 0.93 0.56 0.65
C LYS A 22 2.36 0.26 1.06
N ASP A 23 3.31 0.54 0.16
CA ASP A 23 4.70 0.15 0.32
C ASP A 23 5.68 1.17 -0.28
N LYS A 24 6.93 1.14 0.19
CA LYS A 24 8.05 1.96 -0.27
C LYS A 24 9.25 1.06 -0.49
N VAL A 25 9.54 0.74 -1.74
CA VAL A 25 10.70 -0.07 -2.09
C VAL A 25 11.91 0.85 -2.27
N HIS A 26 12.86 0.79 -1.35
CA HIS A 26 14.13 1.51 -1.52
C HIS A 26 14.92 0.92 -2.68
N VAL A 27 15.54 1.79 -3.48
CA VAL A 27 16.37 1.37 -4.60
C VAL A 27 17.77 1.95 -4.44
N GLU A 28 18.73 1.05 -4.33
CA GLU A 28 20.14 1.38 -4.36
C GLU A 28 20.53 1.91 -5.74
N GLY A 29 21.19 3.07 -5.77
CA GLY A 29 21.62 3.73 -7.00
C GLY A 29 20.84 5.01 -7.31
N GLY A 30 20.71 5.31 -8.61
CA GLY A 30 20.07 6.52 -9.10
C GLY A 30 18.71 6.29 -9.75
N ARG A 31 18.22 7.34 -10.41
CA ARG A 31 16.92 7.34 -11.12
C ARG A 31 16.76 6.16 -12.08
N GLU A 32 17.81 5.82 -12.84
CA GLU A 32 17.75 4.74 -13.83
C GLU A 32 17.52 3.37 -13.18
N GLN A 33 18.19 3.10 -12.06
CA GLN A 33 17.97 1.88 -11.28
C GLN A 33 16.56 1.84 -10.71
N ALA A 34 16.04 2.99 -10.24
CA ALA A 34 14.68 3.08 -9.73
C ALA A 34 13.62 2.86 -10.83
N LEU A 35 13.84 3.37 -12.04
CA LEU A 35 13.00 3.11 -13.21
C LEU A 35 13.00 1.63 -13.58
N ALA A 36 14.17 1.02 -13.70
CA ALA A 36 14.29 -0.42 -14.00
C ALA A 36 13.61 -1.27 -12.93
N ARG A 37 13.76 -0.89 -11.65
CA ARG A 37 13.11 -1.59 -10.54
C ARG A 37 11.58 -1.43 -10.58
N ALA A 38 11.07 -0.24 -10.93
CA ALA A 38 9.64 -0.02 -11.07
C ALA A 38 9.05 -0.83 -12.24
N GLU A 39 9.76 -0.93 -13.36
CA GLU A 39 9.36 -1.76 -14.49
C GLU A 39 9.32 -3.25 -14.09
N GLU A 40 10.37 -3.77 -13.45
CA GLU A 40 10.42 -5.14 -12.94
C GLU A 40 9.28 -5.41 -11.93
N LEU A 41 9.06 -4.47 -11.00
CA LEU A 41 7.97 -4.56 -10.03
C LEU A 41 6.61 -4.53 -10.72
N SER A 42 6.43 -3.70 -11.76
CA SER A 42 5.15 -3.63 -12.48
C SER A 42 4.75 -4.96 -13.11
N LEU A 43 5.73 -5.77 -13.54
CA LEU A 43 5.48 -7.08 -14.15
C LEU A 43 5.36 -8.22 -13.13
N SER A 44 5.98 -8.07 -11.97
CA SER A 44 6.02 -9.09 -10.91
C SER A 44 5.08 -8.80 -9.73
N TYR A 45 4.35 -7.68 -9.79
CA TYR A 45 3.49 -7.25 -8.71
C TYR A 45 2.41 -8.28 -8.42
N ARG A 46 2.34 -8.72 -7.17
CA ARG A 46 1.29 -9.61 -6.66
C ARG A 46 0.70 -8.99 -5.42
N GLU A 47 -0.58 -8.64 -5.48
CA GLU A 47 -1.28 -8.14 -4.30
C GLU A 47 -1.51 -9.29 -3.30
N GLY A 48 -1.14 -9.11 -2.04
CA GLY A 48 -1.15 -10.15 -1.02
C GLY A 48 -2.53 -10.49 -0.45
N LEU A 49 -3.47 -10.93 -1.28
CA LEU A 49 -4.77 -11.41 -0.80
C LEU A 49 -4.82 -12.93 -0.79
N TYR A 50 -5.14 -13.46 0.38
CA TYR A 50 -5.43 -14.87 0.60
C TYR A 50 -6.65 -15.27 -0.23
N ARG A 51 -6.47 -16.27 -1.13
CA ARG A 51 -7.53 -17.09 -1.77
C ARG A 51 -8.12 -16.64 -3.11
N ALA A 52 -7.52 -15.69 -3.83
CA ALA A 52 -7.95 -15.42 -5.21
C ALA A 52 -6.81 -15.76 -6.18
N GLU A 53 -7.12 -16.52 -7.23
CA GLU A 53 -6.17 -16.78 -8.31
C GLU A 53 -6.13 -15.56 -9.22
N GLU A 54 -4.92 -15.08 -9.53
CA GLU A 54 -4.73 -13.96 -10.46
C GLU A 54 -5.03 -14.44 -11.87
N TYR A 55 -6.05 -13.83 -12.48
CA TYR A 55 -6.57 -14.21 -13.79
C TYR A 55 -6.14 -13.22 -14.89
N GLY A 56 -5.92 -11.95 -14.53
CA GLY A 56 -5.53 -10.91 -15.47
C GLY A 56 -4.59 -9.88 -14.85
N HIS A 57 -3.64 -9.43 -15.65
CA HIS A 57 -2.64 -8.45 -15.27
C HIS A 57 -2.40 -7.50 -16.45
N LEU A 58 -2.86 -6.25 -16.32
CA LEU A 58 -2.58 -5.20 -17.30
C LEU A 58 -1.67 -4.16 -16.69
N VAL A 59 -0.66 -3.75 -17.45
CA VAL A 59 0.30 -2.72 -17.06
C VAL A 59 0.23 -1.57 -18.05
N PHE A 60 -0.19 -0.41 -17.56
CA PHE A 60 -0.24 0.82 -18.33
C PHE A 60 0.86 1.76 -17.86
N ARG A 61 1.77 2.12 -18.78
CA ARG A 61 2.70 3.22 -18.51
C ARG A 61 1.96 4.54 -18.64
N THR A 62 1.77 5.25 -17.53
CA THR A 62 1.04 6.53 -17.50
C THR A 62 1.96 7.74 -17.62
N SER A 63 3.23 7.57 -17.25
CA SER A 63 4.29 8.55 -17.48
C SER A 63 5.65 7.87 -17.57
N GLU A 64 6.73 8.65 -17.73
CA GLU A 64 8.08 8.09 -17.70
C GLU A 64 8.40 7.38 -16.38
N THR A 65 7.79 7.82 -15.27
CA THR A 65 8.09 7.40 -13.89
C THR A 65 6.90 6.75 -13.19
N SER A 66 5.79 6.51 -13.89
CA SER A 66 4.56 5.98 -13.28
C SER A 66 3.87 4.93 -14.15
N TRP A 67 3.36 3.91 -13.46
CA TRP A 67 2.64 2.78 -14.03
C TRP A 67 1.33 2.57 -13.26
N LEU A 68 0.25 2.36 -13.98
CA LEU A 68 -1.04 1.90 -13.45
C LEU A 68 -1.19 0.42 -13.78
N LEU A 69 -1.51 -0.36 -12.76
CA LEU A 69 -1.73 -1.80 -12.86
C LEU A 69 -3.21 -2.06 -12.63
N GLU A 70 -3.78 -2.90 -13.47
CA GLU A 70 -5.10 -3.48 -13.28
C GLU A 70 -4.93 -4.98 -13.06
N LEU A 71 -5.35 -5.44 -11.88
CA LEU A 71 -5.28 -6.84 -11.46
C LEU A 71 -6.70 -7.38 -11.46
N THR A 72 -6.96 -8.38 -12.30
CA THR A 72 -8.25 -9.06 -12.34
C THR A 72 -8.11 -10.43 -11.69
N ARG A 73 -9.02 -10.73 -10.78
CA ARG A 73 -8.99 -11.93 -9.97
C ARG A 73 -10.31 -12.64 -10.01
N GLU A 74 -10.25 -13.96 -10.07
CA GLU A 74 -11.41 -14.81 -9.88
C GLU A 74 -11.37 -15.42 -8.47
N SER A 75 -12.53 -15.40 -7.83
CA SER A 75 -12.75 -16.11 -6.59
C SER A 75 -13.98 -16.97 -6.74
N TRP A 76 -13.92 -18.17 -6.15
CA TRP A 76 -15.02 -19.11 -6.08
C TRP A 76 -15.50 -19.14 -4.63
N PRO A 77 -16.53 -18.35 -4.25
CA PRO A 77 -17.13 -18.47 -2.93
C PRO A 77 -17.63 -19.91 -2.76
N SER A 78 -17.39 -20.53 -1.59
CA SER A 78 -17.76 -21.93 -1.35
C SER A 78 -19.26 -22.21 -1.47
N ASP A 79 -20.07 -21.15 -1.40
CA ASP A 79 -21.52 -21.20 -1.28
C ASP A 79 -22.23 -20.71 -2.57
N GLU A 80 -21.49 -20.36 -3.63
CA GLU A 80 -22.02 -19.84 -4.90
C GLU A 80 -21.55 -20.68 -6.10
N ASP A 81 -22.46 -20.95 -7.04
CA ASP A 81 -22.19 -21.72 -8.28
C ASP A 81 -21.58 -20.85 -9.40
N GLU A 82 -21.43 -19.53 -9.18
CA GLU A 82 -20.88 -18.59 -10.15
C GLU A 82 -19.56 -17.95 -9.64
N PRO A 83 -18.54 -17.80 -10.51
CA PRO A 83 -17.31 -17.14 -10.12
C PRO A 83 -17.52 -15.64 -9.93
N TYR A 84 -16.97 -15.09 -8.86
CA TYR A 84 -16.92 -13.65 -8.64
C TYR A 84 -15.60 -13.09 -9.19
N THR A 85 -15.68 -12.21 -10.18
CA THR A 85 -14.52 -11.47 -10.69
C THR A 85 -14.38 -10.15 -9.97
N ARG A 86 -13.16 -9.87 -9.47
CA ARG A 86 -12.80 -8.59 -8.87
C ARG A 86 -11.65 -7.95 -9.62
N THR A 87 -11.79 -6.66 -9.91
CA THR A 87 -10.71 -5.84 -10.46
C THR A 87 -10.18 -4.92 -9.37
N GLU A 88 -8.87 -4.94 -9.19
CA GLU A 88 -8.11 -4.13 -8.23
C GLU A 88 -7.09 -3.29 -8.99
N TYR A 89 -6.74 -2.13 -8.43
CA TYR A 89 -5.81 -1.21 -9.07
C TYR A 89 -4.64 -0.88 -8.16
N ALA A 90 -3.43 -0.94 -8.72
CA ALA A 90 -2.20 -0.50 -8.08
C ALA A 90 -1.49 0.56 -8.94
N ARG A 91 -0.78 1.49 -8.30
CA ARG A 91 0.06 2.48 -8.98
C ARG A 91 1.47 2.38 -8.44
N LEU A 92 2.43 2.23 -9.35
CA LEU A 92 3.84 2.36 -9.03
C LEU A 92 4.36 3.70 -9.50
N THR A 93 5.07 4.41 -8.63
CA THR A 93 5.67 5.71 -8.96
C THR A 93 7.11 5.77 -8.47
N VAL A 94 8.03 6.11 -9.37
CA VAL A 94 9.43 6.38 -9.02
C VAL A 94 9.54 7.77 -8.42
N ALA A 95 10.15 7.87 -7.24
CA ALA A 95 10.27 9.11 -6.48
C ALA A 95 11.66 9.25 -5.85
N GLU A 96 12.17 10.48 -5.83
CA GLU A 96 13.33 10.88 -5.02
C GLU A 96 12.86 11.33 -3.64
N LEU A 97 13.51 10.85 -2.58
CA LEU A 97 13.30 11.36 -1.23
C LEU A 97 14.03 12.70 -1.07
N VAL A 98 13.27 13.78 -1.16
CA VAL A 98 13.81 15.16 -1.11
C VAL A 98 14.06 15.66 0.31
N ALA A 99 13.36 15.12 1.30
CA ALA A 99 13.48 15.50 2.70
C ALA A 99 12.98 14.38 3.61
N SER A 100 13.68 14.17 4.72
CA SER A 100 13.23 13.32 5.81
C SER A 100 13.33 14.08 7.12
N LYS A 101 12.43 13.75 8.05
CA LYS A 101 12.47 14.23 9.43
C LYS A 101 12.18 13.05 10.32
N GLU A 102 13.14 12.68 11.15
CA GLU A 102 12.95 11.60 12.11
C GLU A 102 11.92 12.03 13.17
N PRO A 103 10.88 11.22 13.42
CA PRO A 103 9.93 11.54 14.48
C PRO A 103 10.64 11.41 15.83
N PRO A 104 10.38 12.32 16.79
CA PRO A 104 10.87 12.12 18.15
C PRO A 104 10.34 10.77 18.68
N PRO A 105 11.07 10.10 19.60
CA PRO A 105 10.60 8.89 20.24
C PRO A 105 9.18 9.07 20.77
N ALA A 106 8.30 8.08 20.52
CA ALA A 106 6.92 8.15 20.96
C ALA A 106 6.85 8.15 22.50
N GLU A 107 6.57 9.30 23.09
CA GLU A 107 6.28 9.40 24.52
C GLU A 107 4.84 8.93 24.77
N ARG A 108 4.66 8.03 25.75
CA ARG A 108 3.31 7.68 26.21
C ARG A 108 2.66 8.94 26.81
N PRO A 109 1.41 9.27 26.46
CA PRO A 109 0.72 10.36 27.11
C PRO A 109 0.70 10.11 28.62
N ALA A 110 1.07 11.12 29.41
CA ALA A 110 1.04 11.03 30.85
C ALA A 110 -0.34 10.54 31.29
N SER A 111 -0.38 9.51 32.14
CA SER A 111 -1.64 9.03 32.69
C SER A 111 -2.32 10.20 33.39
N LYS A 112 -3.52 10.57 32.92
CA LYS A 112 -4.38 11.48 33.69
C LYS A 112 -4.58 10.78 35.03
N LYS A 113 -3.92 11.26 36.08
CA LYS A 113 -4.13 10.76 37.44
C LYS A 113 -5.62 10.86 37.71
N GLY A 114 -6.29 9.71 37.61
CA GLY A 114 -7.70 9.59 37.92
C GLY A 114 -7.88 10.04 39.35
N VAL A 115 -8.73 11.05 39.55
CA VAL A 115 -9.33 11.35 40.84
C VAL A 115 -9.93 10.03 41.33
N LEU A 116 -9.27 9.39 42.29
CA LEU A 116 -9.75 8.17 42.93
C LEU A 116 -11.13 8.45 43.50
N ARG A 117 -12.18 7.97 42.83
CA ARG A 117 -13.52 7.85 43.42
C ARG A 117 -13.47 6.75 44.48
N ARG A 118 -12.98 7.10 45.68
CA ARG A 118 -13.25 6.35 46.91
C ARG A 118 -14.61 6.81 47.43
N ALA A 119 -15.67 6.17 46.98
CA ALA A 119 -17.01 6.29 47.57
C ALA A 119 -17.82 5.02 47.25
N LEU A 120 -17.30 3.86 47.65
CA LEU A 120 -18.11 2.65 47.88
C LEU A 120 -17.58 2.00 49.17
N GLY A 121 -17.85 2.68 50.29
CA GLY A 121 -18.00 2.01 51.58
C GLY A 121 -19.41 1.43 51.59
N ARG A 122 -19.50 0.11 51.65
CA ARG A 122 -20.74 -0.63 51.88
C ARG A 122 -20.63 -1.17 53.30
N ASP A 123 -21.68 -0.92 54.09
CA ASP A 123 -21.84 -1.28 55.51
C ASP A 123 -21.42 -2.72 55.86
#